data_AF-A0AAD9BYZ3-F1
#
_entry.id   AF-A0AAD9BYZ3-F1
#
_cell.length_a   1.000
_cell.length_b   1.000
_cell.length_c   1.000
_cell.angle_alpha   90.00
_cell.angle_beta   90.00
_cell.angle_gamma   90.00
#
_symmetry.space_group_name_H-M   'P 1'
#
loop_
_entity.id
_entity.type
_entity.pdbx_description
1 polymer ?
#
loop_
_entity_poly.entity_id
_entity_poly.type
_entity_poly.pdbx_seq_one_letter_code
_entity_poly.pdbx_strand_id
1 'polypeptide(L)'
;MEDNILTHLPTLKEATPSADHLQRYSSMLEALHGEFSRRFKDFKTVENEMNMIFSPFTCHVDDAPSDVQLELIDLQSDTLLSEHFRHKSSRKSWAVNHTVLSALIC
;
A
#
# COMPACT_ATOMS: atom_id res chain seq x y z
N MET A 1 21.67 -6.95 -13.23
CA MET A 1 22.37 -8.06 -12.54
C MET A 1 22.11 -7.81 -11.07
N GLU A 2 21.12 -8.50 -10.51
CA GLU A 2 20.65 -8.27 -9.14
C GLU A 2 21.69 -8.81 -8.16
N ASP A 3 22.38 -7.91 -7.46
CA ASP A 3 23.33 -8.29 -6.43
C ASP A 3 22.59 -8.87 -5.22
N ASN A 4 22.69 -10.19 -5.10
CA ASN A 4 22.72 -10.99 -3.87
C ASN A 4 21.95 -10.41 -2.67
N ILE A 5 20.62 -10.59 -2.63
CA ILE A 5 19.82 -10.44 -1.40
C ILE A 5 20.31 -11.44 -0.30
N LEU A 6 21.11 -12.43 -0.67
CA LEU A 6 21.61 -13.51 0.18
C LEU A 6 22.93 -13.23 0.91
N THR A 7 23.58 -12.08 0.72
CA THR A 7 24.83 -11.75 1.48
C THR A 7 24.59 -11.67 2.98
N HIS A 8 23.35 -11.37 3.41
CA HIS A 8 22.98 -11.32 4.82
C HIS A 8 22.50 -12.65 5.40
N LEU A 9 22.38 -13.71 4.58
CA LEU A 9 21.84 -15.01 4.97
C LEU A 9 22.73 -16.17 4.45
N PRO A 10 24.00 -16.25 4.88
CA PRO A 10 24.96 -17.23 4.36
C PRO A 10 24.48 -18.68 4.55
N THR A 11 23.83 -18.98 5.69
CA THR A 11 23.28 -20.31 5.99
C THR A 11 22.15 -20.73 5.03
N LEU A 12 21.47 -19.77 4.40
CA LEU A 12 20.39 -20.06 3.45
C LEU A 12 20.94 -20.56 2.11
N LYS A 13 22.19 -20.22 1.75
CA LYS A 13 22.85 -20.76 0.55
C LYS A 13 23.17 -22.26 0.68
N GLU A 14 23.35 -22.72 1.91
CA GLU A 14 23.70 -24.10 2.25
C GLU A 14 22.47 -24.96 2.58
N ALA A 15 21.32 -24.31 2.79
CA ALA A 15 20.08 -25.00 3.09
C ALA A 15 19.54 -25.71 1.84
N THR A 16 19.34 -27.02 1.94
CA THR A 16 18.60 -27.78 0.92
C THR A 16 17.10 -27.64 1.20
N PRO A 17 16.29 -27.15 0.23
CA PRO A 17 14.85 -27.05 0.42
C PRO A 17 14.25 -28.45 0.59
N SER A 18 13.75 -28.75 1.78
CA SER A 18 12.92 -29.94 2.00
C SER A 18 11.53 -29.67 1.43
N ALA A 19 11.00 -30.62 0.64
CA ALA A 19 9.65 -30.53 0.09
C ALA A 19 8.60 -30.33 1.20
N ASP A 20 8.77 -31.00 2.35
CA ASP A 20 7.91 -30.86 3.51
C ASP A 20 7.98 -29.44 4.12
N HIS A 21 9.18 -28.85 4.18
CA HIS A 21 9.36 -27.48 4.67
C HIS A 21 8.74 -26.45 3.72
N LEU A 22 8.95 -26.62 2.41
CA LEU A 22 8.34 -25.75 1.40
C LEU A 22 6.82 -25.80 1.47
N GLN A 23 6.24 -27.00 1.53
CA GLN A 23 4.79 -27.16 1.65
C GLN A 23 4.27 -26.51 2.93
N ARG A 24 4.93 -26.74 4.06
CA ARG A 24 4.54 -26.14 5.35
C ARG A 24 4.60 -24.61 5.31
N TYR A 25 5.68 -24.03 4.77
CA TYR A 25 5.80 -22.57 4.66
C TYR A 25 4.78 -21.99 3.69
N SER A 26 4.49 -22.67 2.58
CA SER A 26 3.42 -22.26 1.66
C SER A 26 2.07 -22.18 2.38
N SER A 27 1.69 -23.23 3.11
CA SER A 27 0.42 -23.23 3.86
C SER A 27 0.39 -22.17 4.97
N MET A 28 1.52 -21.88 5.61
CA MET A 28 1.61 -20.79 6.60
C MET A 28 1.43 -19.41 5.95
N LEU A 29 2.02 -19.19 4.77
CA LEU A 29 1.86 -17.95 4.02
C LEU A 29 0.42 -17.76 3.53
N GLU A 30 -0.20 -18.82 3.02
CA GLU A 30 -1.62 -18.80 2.62
C GLU A 30 -2.55 -18.48 3.79
N ALA A 31 -2.32 -19.11 4.95
CA ALA A 31 -3.11 -18.83 6.16
C ALA A 31 -2.91 -17.38 6.64
N LEU A 32 -1.66 -16.89 6.62
CA LEU A 32 -1.33 -15.52 6.97
C LEU A 32 -2.03 -14.54 6.03
N HIS A 33 -1.97 -14.79 4.73
CA HIS A 33 -2.62 -14.00 3.69
C HIS A 33 -4.15 -13.95 3.89
N GLY A 34 -4.78 -15.10 4.12
CA GLY A 34 -6.22 -15.16 4.42
C GLY A 34 -6.60 -14.35 5.66
N GLU A 35 -5.77 -14.41 6.71
CA GLU A 35 -5.98 -13.65 7.94
C GLU A 35 -5.76 -12.14 7.78
N PHE A 36 -4.87 -11.70 6.89
CA PHE A 36 -4.74 -10.30 6.50
C PHE A 36 -5.95 -9.86 5.68
N SER A 37 -6.31 -10.59 4.63
CA SER A 37 -7.49 -10.31 3.81
C SER A 37 -8.76 -10.19 4.66
N ARG A 38 -8.92 -11.05 5.68
CA ARG A 38 -10.05 -11.00 6.61
C ARG A 38 -10.03 -9.77 7.53
N ARG A 39 -8.89 -9.46 8.14
CA ARG A 39 -8.75 -8.31 9.06
C ARG A 39 -8.85 -6.97 8.36
N PHE A 40 -8.37 -6.89 7.13
CA PHE A 40 -8.32 -5.65 6.35
C PHE A 40 -9.46 -5.55 5.32
N LYS A 41 -10.46 -6.44 5.39
CA LYS A 41 -11.59 -6.44 4.46
C LYS A 41 -12.33 -5.10 4.46
N ASP A 42 -12.53 -4.52 5.64
CA ASP A 42 -13.25 -3.25 5.82
C ASP A 42 -12.42 -2.06 5.31
N PHE A 43 -11.10 -2.19 5.15
CA PHE A 43 -10.30 -1.12 4.54
C PHE A 43 -10.66 -0.91 3.06
N LYS A 44 -11.17 -1.95 2.38
CA LYS A 44 -11.69 -1.82 1.02
C LYS A 44 -12.92 -0.92 0.95
N THR A 45 -13.71 -0.84 2.02
CA THR A 45 -14.90 0.00 2.03
C THR A 45 -14.58 1.47 2.25
N VAL A 46 -13.37 1.80 2.71
CA VAL A 46 -12.91 3.17 2.95
C VAL A 46 -11.76 3.58 2.00
N GLU A 47 -11.47 2.76 1.00
CA GLU A 47 -10.33 2.94 0.10
C GLU A 47 -10.43 4.25 -0.70
N ASN A 48 -11.65 4.60 -1.14
CA ASN A 48 -11.90 5.82 -1.90
C ASN A 48 -11.70 7.07 -1.02
N GLU A 49 -12.21 7.06 0.21
CA GLU A 49 -12.03 8.12 1.18
C GLU A 49 -10.55 8.27 1.56
N MET A 50 -9.84 7.16 1.73
CA MET A 50 -8.40 7.16 1.96
C MET A 50 -7.66 7.78 0.77
N ASN A 51 -7.96 7.37 -0.46
CA ASN A 51 -7.33 7.92 -1.66
C ASN A 51 -7.50 9.44 -1.75
N MET A 52 -8.69 9.95 -1.42
CA MET A 52 -8.95 11.39 -1.34
C MET A 52 -8.08 12.07 -0.28
N ILE A 53 -7.97 11.51 0.93
CA ILE A 53 -7.16 12.09 2.03
C ILE A 53 -5.65 12.05 1.73
N PHE A 54 -5.17 11.00 1.06
CA PHE A 54 -3.75 10.86 0.71
C PHE A 54 -3.35 11.64 -0.54
N SER A 55 -4.32 11.96 -1.38
CA SER A 55 -4.12 12.69 -2.64
C SER A 55 -5.08 13.89 -2.78
N PRO A 56 -5.18 14.77 -1.78
CA PRO A 56 -6.22 15.80 -1.74
C PRO A 56 -6.10 16.81 -2.88
N PHE A 57 -4.90 17.00 -3.42
CA PHE A 57 -4.61 17.93 -4.52
C PHE A 57 -4.66 17.31 -5.93
N THR A 58 -4.88 16.00 -6.03
CA THR A 58 -4.88 15.28 -7.32
C THR A 58 -6.06 14.33 -7.50
N CYS A 59 -6.90 14.12 -6.49
CA CYS A 59 -8.14 13.36 -6.62
C CYS A 59 -9.21 14.15 -7.37
N HIS A 60 -10.07 13.43 -8.10
CA HIS A 60 -11.17 14.05 -8.82
C HIS A 60 -12.28 14.45 -7.84
N VAL A 61 -12.77 15.69 -7.93
CA VAL A 61 -13.81 16.18 -7.02
C VAL A 61 -15.10 15.36 -7.16
N ASP A 62 -15.46 14.96 -8.38
CA ASP A 62 -16.66 14.15 -8.63
C ASP A 62 -16.64 12.77 -7.95
N ASP A 63 -15.45 12.25 -7.60
CA ASP A 63 -15.32 10.96 -6.90
C ASP A 63 -15.50 11.11 -5.38
N ALA A 64 -15.53 12.35 -4.87
CA ALA A 64 -15.69 12.64 -3.45
C ALA A 64 -17.18 12.65 -3.04
N PRO A 65 -17.50 12.30 -1.78
CA PRO A 65 -18.84 12.46 -1.22
C PRO A 65 -19.35 13.91 -1.39
N SER A 66 -20.62 14.06 -1.79
CA SER A 66 -21.19 15.37 -2.16
C SER A 66 -21.11 16.41 -1.04
N ASP A 67 -21.15 15.96 0.21
CA ASP A 67 -21.05 16.78 1.41
C ASP A 67 -19.67 17.41 1.61
N VAL A 68 -18.61 16.85 1.00
CA VAL A 68 -17.23 17.36 1.13
C VAL A 68 -16.65 17.96 -0.16
N GLN A 69 -17.39 17.93 -1.28
CA GLN A 69 -16.89 18.40 -2.57
C GLN A 69 -16.48 19.87 -2.56
N LEU A 70 -17.24 20.74 -1.88
CA LEU A 70 -16.91 22.17 -1.77
C LEU A 70 -15.62 22.40 -0.98
N GLU A 71 -15.45 21.67 0.12
CA GLU A 71 -14.25 21.76 0.97
C GLU A 71 -13.01 21.25 0.22
N LEU A 72 -13.19 20.21 -0.60
CA LEU A 72 -12.14 19.69 -1.46
C LEU A 72 -11.77 20.70 -2.57
N ILE A 73 -12.75 21.36 -3.20
CA ILE A 73 -12.50 22.42 -4.19
C ILE A 73 -11.72 23.58 -3.55
N ASP A 74 -12.17 24.03 -2.38
CA ASP A 74 -11.52 25.12 -1.65
C ASP A 74 -10.07 24.74 -1.31
N LEU A 75 -9.86 23.52 -0.82
CA LEU A 75 -8.53 22.98 -0.53
C LEU A 75 -7.65 22.91 -1.79
N GLN A 76 -8.17 22.39 -2.90
CA GLN A 76 -7.44 22.25 -4.17
C GLN A 76 -7.10 23.59 -4.82
N SER A 77 -7.89 24.64 -4.54
CA SER A 77 -7.65 25.99 -5.05
C SER A 77 -6.44 26.69 -4.42
N ASP A 78 -6.00 26.25 -3.24
CA ASP A 78 -4.82 26.78 -2.55
C ASP A 78 -3.52 26.24 -3.18
N THR A 79 -3.00 27.00 -4.15
CA THR A 79 -1.78 26.66 -4.89
C THR A 79 -0.54 26.63 -3.99
N LEU A 80 -0.47 27.48 -2.96
CA LEU A 80 0.66 27.50 -2.02
C LEU A 80 0.66 26.24 -1.16
N LEU A 81 -0.50 25.83 -0.67
CA LEU A 81 -0.65 24.61 0.11
C LEU A 81 -0.40 23.37 -0.75
N SER A 82 -0.87 23.36 -2.00
CA SER A 82 -0.58 22.31 -2.99
C SER A 82 0.91 22.14 -3.26
N GLU A 83 1.63 23.25 -3.46
CA GLU A 83 3.08 23.25 -3.66
C GLU A 83 3.83 22.75 -2.43
N HIS A 84 3.44 23.21 -1.23
CA HIS A 84 4.03 22.75 0.02
C HIS A 84 3.79 21.25 0.27
N PHE A 85 2.57 20.80 -0.03
CA PHE A 85 2.21 19.38 0.04
C PHE A 85 3.07 18.57 -0.93
N ARG A 86 3.17 18.95 -2.21
CA ARG A 86 4.03 18.27 -3.20
C ARG A 86 5.50 18.25 -2.80
N HIS A 87 6.02 19.33 -2.24
CA HIS A 87 7.39 19.39 -1.76
C HIS A 87 7.64 18.41 -0.61
N LYS A 88 6.72 18.31 0.35
CA LYS A 88 6.79 17.36 1.47
C LYS A 88 6.49 15.91 1.06
N SER A 89 5.64 15.72 0.06
CA SER A 89 5.21 14.41 -0.45
C SER A 89 6.24 13.72 -1.35
N SER A 90 7.45 14.28 -1.48
CA SER A 90 8.63 13.59 -2.06
C SER A 90 9.05 12.31 -1.31
N ARG A 91 8.36 11.92 -0.22
CA ARG A 91 8.44 10.58 0.35
C ARG A 91 7.29 9.72 -0.15
N LYS A 92 7.53 9.03 -1.27
CA LYS A 92 6.82 7.83 -1.77
C LYS A 92 5.42 7.63 -1.19
N SER A 93 4.52 8.55 -1.50
CA SER A 93 3.13 8.44 -1.10
C SER A 93 2.51 7.31 -1.92
N TRP A 94 2.12 6.26 -1.22
CA TRP A 94 1.24 5.18 -1.66
C TRP A 94 1.62 4.25 -2.81
N ALA A 95 2.59 4.52 -3.71
CA ALA A 95 3.02 3.45 -4.64
C ALA A 95 3.58 2.22 -3.89
N VAL A 96 4.26 2.48 -2.77
CA VAL A 96 4.74 1.45 -1.85
C VAL A 96 3.58 0.82 -1.06
N ASN A 97 2.57 1.59 -0.65
CA ASN A 97 1.43 1.04 0.10
C ASN A 97 0.36 0.37 -0.77
N HIS A 98 0.17 0.74 -2.04
CA HIS A 98 -0.63 -0.01 -3.00
C HIS A 98 0.06 -1.33 -3.34
N THR A 99 1.40 -1.36 -3.40
CA THR A 99 2.15 -2.63 -3.51
C THR A 99 1.97 -3.47 -2.24
N VAL A 100 2.04 -2.87 -1.05
CA VAL A 100 1.86 -3.58 0.22
C VAL A 100 0.41 -4.01 0.41
N LEU A 101 -0.59 -3.16 0.20
CA LEU A 101 -2.02 -3.48 0.31
C LEU A 101 -2.47 -4.45 -0.79
N SER A 102 -2.01 -4.32 -2.04
CA SER A 102 -2.31 -5.33 -3.08
C SER A 102 -1.58 -6.66 -2.82
N ALA A 103 -0.35 -6.66 -2.29
CA ALA A 103 0.37 -7.89 -1.93
C ALA A 103 -0.09 -8.52 -0.61
N LEU A 104 -0.83 -7.78 0.23
CA LEU A 104 -1.43 -8.30 1.47
C LEU A 104 -2.88 -8.78 1.27
N ILE A 105 -3.47 -8.50 0.11
CA ILE A 105 -4.90 -8.76 -0.17
C ILE A 105 -5.12 -9.62 -1.44
N CYS A 106 -4.15 -9.76 -2.34
CA CYS A 106 -4.12 -10.73 -3.45
C CYS A 106 -2.98 -11.73 -3.27
#